data_AF-A0A969S022-F1
#
_entry.id   AF-A0A969S022-F1
#
_cell.length_a   1.000
_cell.length_b   1.000
_cell.length_c   1.000
_cell.angle_alpha   90.00
_cell.angle_beta   90.00
_cell.angle_gamma   90.00
#
_symmetry.space_group_name_H-M   'P 1'
#
loop_
_entity.id
_entity.type
_entity.pdbx_description
1 polymer ?
#
loop_
_entity_poly.entity_id
_entity_poly.type
_entity_poly.pdbx_seq_one_letter_code
_entity_poly.pdbx_strand_id
1 'polypeptide(L)'
;MPVAALEAAFVACEKSSVCHKDYPTMRADFAAMLARLDKNPQTLKIANPLTGIAKEATISRDSIVMAVFGTLYVPQLAAILPEALKQANVGNYAPLTALSGGMTEMAEEKIAIGMRMSVNCAEDVPRITPAMREAADKIEPFRSSFIREFSTACEVWPKGKVAAEFFPRPWFRINQC
;
A
#
# COMPACT_ATOMS: atom_id res chain seq x y z
N MET A 1 2.14 10.61 1.31
CA MET A 1 1.62 10.84 -0.05
C MET A 1 0.44 9.92 -0.40
N PRO A 2 0.49 8.58 -0.23
CA PRO A 2 -0.61 7.69 -0.65
C PRO A 2 -1.88 7.84 0.18
N VAL A 3 -1.71 8.16 1.46
CA VAL A 3 -2.78 8.43 2.42
C VAL A 3 -3.60 9.63 1.99
N ALA A 4 -2.92 10.76 1.76
CA ALA A 4 -3.56 11.99 1.34
C ALA A 4 -4.29 11.81 0.00
N ALA A 5 -3.76 10.96 -0.89
CA ALA A 5 -4.42 10.61 -2.14
C ALA A 5 -5.69 9.76 -1.93
N LEU A 6 -5.64 8.76 -1.04
CA LEU A 6 -6.82 7.96 -0.71
C LEU A 6 -7.90 8.81 -0.03
N GLU A 7 -7.51 9.64 0.93
CA GLU A 7 -8.43 10.57 1.60
C GLU A 7 -9.02 11.59 0.63
N ALA A 8 -8.22 12.12 -0.30
CA ALA A 8 -8.71 12.98 -1.36
C ALA A 8 -9.72 12.25 -2.27
N ALA A 9 -9.50 10.97 -2.57
CA ALA A 9 -10.43 10.16 -3.36
C ALA A 9 -11.78 9.97 -2.63
N PHE A 10 -11.75 9.66 -1.32
CA PHE A 10 -12.97 9.56 -0.52
C PHE A 10 -13.74 10.88 -0.49
N VAL A 11 -13.05 11.98 -0.17
CA VAL A 11 -13.65 13.33 -0.11
C VAL A 11 -14.20 13.76 -1.47
N ALA A 12 -13.51 13.45 -2.56
CA ALA A 12 -13.98 13.74 -3.91
C ALA A 12 -15.27 12.97 -4.24
N CYS A 13 -15.35 11.70 -3.83
CA CYS A 13 -16.56 10.91 -4.02
C CYS A 13 -17.73 11.44 -3.19
N GLU A 14 -17.50 11.75 -1.91
CA GLU A 14 -18.52 12.31 -0.99
C GLU A 14 -19.08 13.64 -1.49
N LYS A 15 -18.26 14.48 -2.13
CA LYS A 15 -18.67 15.78 -2.69
C LYS A 15 -19.35 15.68 -4.06
N SER A 16 -19.19 14.57 -4.77
CA SER A 16 -19.80 14.36 -6.08
C SER A 16 -21.17 13.71 -5.91
N SER A 17 -22.23 14.35 -6.40
CA SER A 17 -23.60 13.83 -6.28
C SER A 17 -23.77 12.46 -6.94
N VAL A 18 -23.11 12.22 -8.08
CA VAL A 18 -23.14 10.94 -8.79
C VAL A 18 -22.37 9.89 -7.99
N CYS A 19 -21.15 10.20 -7.57
CA CYS A 19 -20.33 9.22 -6.84
C CYS A 19 -20.93 8.87 -5.48
N HIS A 20 -21.35 9.87 -4.70
CA HIS A 20 -21.96 9.63 -3.39
C HIS A 20 -23.26 8.82 -3.48
N LYS A 21 -24.06 9.03 -4.54
CA LYS A 21 -25.26 8.22 -4.79
C LYS A 21 -24.92 6.75 -5.05
N ASP A 22 -23.89 6.48 -5.83
CA ASP A 22 -23.53 5.11 -6.25
C ASP A 22 -22.63 4.38 -5.24
N TYR A 23 -21.88 5.12 -4.41
CA TYR A 23 -20.91 4.64 -3.43
C TYR A 23 -21.00 5.38 -2.07
N PRO A 24 -22.17 5.39 -1.41
CA PRO A 24 -22.42 6.23 -0.22
C PRO A 24 -21.54 5.88 0.97
N THR A 25 -21.09 4.63 1.06
CA THR A 25 -20.34 4.07 2.19
C THR A 25 -18.90 3.70 1.85
N MET A 26 -18.36 4.17 0.72
CA MET A 26 -17.05 3.76 0.18
C MET A 26 -15.92 3.70 1.22
N ARG A 27 -15.78 4.74 2.06
CA ARG A 27 -14.75 4.80 3.12
C ARG A 27 -14.96 3.72 4.19
N ALA A 28 -16.20 3.55 4.65
CA ALA A 28 -16.54 2.56 5.66
C ALA A 28 -16.40 1.13 5.13
N ASP A 29 -16.84 0.88 3.89
CA ASP A 29 -16.73 -0.41 3.22
C ASP A 29 -15.27 -0.83 3.03
N PHE A 30 -14.41 0.12 2.64
CA PHE A 30 -12.97 -0.13 2.55
C PHE A 30 -12.37 -0.54 3.90
N ALA A 31 -12.65 0.21 4.97
CA ALA A 31 -12.15 -0.10 6.31
C ALA A 31 -12.65 -1.46 6.82
N ALA A 32 -13.94 -1.78 6.61
CA ALA A 32 -14.52 -3.06 6.99
C ALA A 32 -13.89 -4.23 6.21
N MET A 33 -13.65 -4.06 4.91
CA MET A 33 -12.95 -5.04 4.08
C MET A 33 -11.53 -5.32 4.60
N LEU A 34 -10.76 -4.27 4.93
CA LEU A 34 -9.42 -4.45 5.49
C LEU A 34 -9.46 -5.22 6.81
N ALA A 35 -10.38 -4.88 7.72
CA ALA A 35 -10.53 -5.57 9.00
C ALA A 35 -10.94 -7.05 8.84
N ARG A 36 -11.76 -7.37 7.83
CA ARG A 36 -12.14 -8.75 7.50
C ARG A 36 -10.94 -9.55 6.99
N LEU A 37 -10.18 -8.98 6.05
CA LEU A 37 -9.03 -9.64 5.42
C LEU A 37 -7.80 -9.74 6.34
N ASP A 38 -7.72 -8.90 7.36
CA ASP A 38 -6.70 -9.01 8.42
C ASP A 38 -6.90 -10.28 9.26
N LYS A 39 -8.15 -10.62 9.55
CA LYS A 39 -8.52 -11.80 10.34
C LYS A 39 -8.59 -13.08 9.52
N ASN A 40 -9.03 -12.98 8.26
CA ASN A 40 -9.25 -14.12 7.39
C ASN A 40 -8.85 -13.82 5.94
N PRO A 41 -7.55 -13.92 5.62
CA PRO A 41 -7.08 -13.87 4.23
C PRO A 41 -7.78 -14.93 3.37
N GLN A 42 -8.10 -14.59 2.12
CA GLN A 42 -8.83 -15.47 1.21
C GLN A 42 -7.91 -15.93 0.09
N THR A 43 -7.84 -17.24 -0.17
CA THR A 43 -7.17 -17.77 -1.36
C THR A 43 -8.20 -18.01 -2.46
N LEU A 44 -8.01 -17.39 -3.62
CA LEU A 44 -8.87 -17.57 -4.78
C LEU A 44 -8.08 -17.60 -6.09
N LYS A 45 -8.70 -18.14 -7.14
CA LYS A 45 -8.14 -18.11 -8.49
C LYS A 45 -8.49 -16.77 -9.15
N ILE A 46 -7.48 -15.99 -9.50
CA ILE A 46 -7.62 -14.70 -10.18
C ILE A 46 -6.92 -14.77 -11.52
N ALA A 47 -7.61 -14.34 -12.59
CA ALA A 47 -7.02 -14.18 -13.91
C ALA A 47 -6.01 -13.03 -13.90
N ASN A 48 -4.79 -13.31 -14.37
CA ASN A 48 -3.83 -12.25 -14.64
C ASN A 48 -4.39 -11.32 -15.74
N PRO A 49 -4.40 -10.00 -15.55
CA PRO A 49 -5.05 -9.07 -16.47
C PRO A 49 -4.36 -8.96 -17.84
N LEU A 50 -3.06 -9.31 -17.94
CA LEU A 50 -2.30 -9.24 -19.19
C LEU A 50 -2.39 -10.55 -20.00
N THR A 51 -2.35 -11.69 -19.32
CA THR A 51 -2.27 -13.01 -19.95
C THR A 51 -3.58 -13.79 -19.94
N GLY A 52 -4.54 -13.40 -19.10
CA GLY A 52 -5.80 -14.12 -18.89
C GLY A 52 -5.66 -15.43 -18.11
N ILE A 53 -4.44 -15.85 -17.77
CA ILE A 53 -4.19 -17.12 -17.07
C ILE A 53 -4.57 -16.96 -15.59
N ALA A 54 -5.53 -17.76 -15.14
CA ALA A 54 -5.92 -17.80 -13.73
C ALA A 54 -4.86 -18.52 -12.88
N LYS A 55 -4.38 -17.84 -11.84
CA LYS A 55 -3.47 -18.39 -10.82
C LYS A 55 -4.09 -18.24 -9.44
N GLU A 56 -3.71 -19.11 -8.52
CA GLU A 56 -4.06 -18.94 -7.12
C GLU A 56 -3.35 -17.70 -6.56
N ALA A 57 -4.12 -16.84 -5.90
CA ALA A 57 -3.66 -15.64 -5.24
C ALA A 57 -4.27 -15.57 -3.84
N THR A 58 -3.43 -15.21 -2.85
CA THR A 58 -3.90 -14.92 -1.50
C THR A 58 -4.22 -13.43 -1.40
N ILE A 59 -5.50 -13.14 -1.16
CA ILE A 59 -6.00 -11.81 -0.87
C ILE A 59 -5.96 -11.60 0.63
N SER A 60 -5.08 -10.69 1.06
CA SER A 60 -4.88 -10.27 2.44
C SER A 60 -5.17 -8.79 2.59
N ARG A 61 -5.16 -8.30 3.85
CA ARG A 61 -5.19 -6.87 4.13
C ARG A 61 -4.10 -6.12 3.34
N ASP A 62 -2.88 -6.65 3.36
CA ASP A 62 -1.74 -5.99 2.70
C ASP A 62 -1.84 -6.00 1.20
N SER A 63 -2.30 -7.10 0.59
CA SER A 63 -2.45 -7.16 -0.86
C SER A 63 -3.47 -6.14 -1.36
N ILE A 64 -4.58 -5.92 -0.63
CA ILE A 64 -5.58 -4.90 -0.97
C ILE A 64 -5.02 -3.49 -0.80
N VAL A 65 -4.33 -3.24 0.32
CA VAL A 65 -3.65 -1.96 0.56
C VAL A 65 -2.67 -1.67 -0.58
N MET A 66 -1.84 -2.64 -0.97
CA MET A 66 -0.90 -2.46 -2.07
C MET A 66 -1.59 -2.28 -3.43
N ALA A 67 -2.72 -2.93 -3.67
CA ALA A 67 -3.48 -2.74 -4.88
C ALA A 67 -4.08 -1.32 -4.99
N VAL A 68 -4.61 -0.79 -3.89
CA VAL A 68 -5.08 0.60 -3.83
C VAL A 68 -3.91 1.58 -3.99
N PHE A 69 -2.76 1.29 -3.41
CA PHE A 69 -1.56 2.12 -3.55
C PHE A 69 -1.15 2.24 -5.02
N GLY A 70 -1.05 1.12 -5.74
CA GLY A 70 -0.72 1.13 -7.17
C GLY A 70 -1.75 1.92 -7.98
N THR A 71 -3.04 1.68 -7.71
CA THR A 71 -4.13 2.41 -8.38
C THR A 71 -4.03 3.92 -8.17
N LEU A 72 -3.71 4.37 -6.95
CA LEU A 72 -3.59 5.79 -6.61
C LEU A 72 -2.32 6.46 -7.13
N TYR A 73 -1.32 5.67 -7.54
CA TYR A 73 -0.09 6.20 -8.12
C TYR A 73 -0.30 6.77 -9.53
N VAL A 74 -1.34 6.29 -10.24
CA VAL A 74 -1.70 6.72 -11.59
C VAL A 74 -3.04 7.49 -11.52
N PRO A 75 -3.05 8.82 -11.66
CA PRO A 75 -4.26 9.64 -11.49
C PRO A 75 -5.45 9.17 -12.35
N GLN A 76 -5.18 8.65 -13.54
CA GLN A 76 -6.21 8.14 -14.46
C GLN A 76 -6.92 6.89 -13.92
N LEU A 77 -6.22 6.04 -13.17
CA LEU A 77 -6.80 4.83 -12.57
C LEU A 77 -7.54 5.14 -11.26
N ALA A 78 -7.15 6.20 -10.56
CA ALA A 78 -7.80 6.62 -9.32
C ALA A 78 -9.31 6.92 -9.48
N ALA A 79 -9.75 7.37 -10.66
CA ALA A 79 -11.17 7.61 -10.95
C ALA A 79 -12.03 6.33 -10.98
N ILE A 80 -11.41 5.17 -11.23
CA ILE A 80 -12.09 3.87 -11.33
C ILE A 80 -12.14 3.18 -9.95
N LEU A 81 -11.37 3.68 -8.98
CA LEU A 81 -11.23 3.09 -7.65
C LEU A 81 -12.57 2.86 -6.91
N PRO A 82 -13.58 3.75 -6.93
CA PRO A 82 -14.85 3.51 -6.24
C PRO A 82 -15.56 2.22 -6.68
N GLU A 83 -15.64 1.97 -7.99
CA GLU A 83 -16.26 0.74 -8.51
C GLU A 83 -15.42 -0.49 -8.18
N ALA A 84 -14.09 -0.39 -8.30
CA ALA A 84 -13.21 -1.50 -7.94
C ALA A 84 -13.32 -1.89 -6.45
N LEU A 85 -13.45 -0.91 -5.54
CA LEU A 85 -13.66 -1.16 -4.12
C LEU A 85 -15.04 -1.77 -3.83
N LYS A 86 -16.08 -1.32 -4.54
CA LYS A 86 -17.42 -1.90 -4.43
C LYS A 86 -17.44 -3.38 -4.82
N GLN A 87 -16.81 -3.73 -5.95
CA GLN A 87 -16.65 -5.11 -6.40
C GLN A 87 -15.85 -5.95 -5.41
N ALA A 88 -14.73 -5.41 -4.90
CA ALA A 88 -13.91 -6.09 -3.89
C ALA A 88 -14.68 -6.34 -2.58
N ASN A 89 -15.56 -5.42 -2.18
CA ASN A 89 -16.34 -5.58 -0.95
C ASN A 89 -17.32 -6.77 -1.01
N VAL A 90 -17.83 -7.10 -2.21
CA VAL A 90 -18.67 -8.28 -2.46
C VAL A 90 -17.88 -9.54 -2.85
N GLY A 91 -16.55 -9.50 -2.73
CA GLY A 91 -15.66 -10.65 -2.96
C GLY A 91 -15.13 -10.78 -4.39
N ASN A 92 -15.48 -9.86 -5.30
CA ASN A 92 -14.91 -9.81 -6.64
C ASN A 92 -13.66 -8.91 -6.67
N TYR A 93 -12.50 -9.50 -6.40
CA TYR A 93 -11.23 -8.77 -6.34
C TYR A 93 -10.57 -8.52 -7.71
N ALA A 94 -11.04 -9.19 -8.76
CA ALA A 94 -10.41 -9.15 -10.09
C ALA A 94 -10.25 -7.72 -10.66
N PRO A 95 -11.25 -6.81 -10.56
CA PRO A 95 -11.10 -5.44 -11.06
C PRO A 95 -10.00 -4.66 -10.35
N LEU A 96 -9.93 -4.76 -9.02
CA LEU A 96 -8.90 -4.07 -8.23
C LEU A 96 -7.51 -4.62 -8.51
N THR A 97 -7.37 -5.95 -8.64
CA THR A 97 -6.10 -6.57 -9.02
C THR A 97 -5.69 -6.26 -10.45
N ALA A 98 -6.64 -6.01 -11.35
CA ALA A 98 -6.33 -5.61 -12.71
C ALA A 98 -5.80 -4.17 -12.77
N LEU A 99 -6.41 -3.25 -12.00
CA LEU A 99 -5.95 -1.86 -11.88
C LEU A 99 -4.53 -1.76 -11.31
N SER A 100 -4.18 -2.61 -10.33
CA SER A 100 -2.85 -2.60 -9.72
C SER A 100 -1.82 -3.48 -10.43
N GLY A 101 -2.25 -4.60 -11.02
CA GLY A 101 -1.37 -5.66 -11.52
C GLY A 101 -0.44 -5.21 -12.64
N GLY A 102 -0.91 -4.32 -13.51
CA GLY A 102 -0.07 -3.73 -14.56
C GLY A 102 1.13 -2.94 -13.99
N MET A 103 1.00 -2.36 -12.80
CA MET A 103 2.10 -1.65 -12.15
C MET A 103 3.07 -2.59 -11.44
N THR A 104 2.58 -3.61 -10.74
CA THR A 104 3.44 -4.53 -9.98
C THR A 104 4.35 -5.31 -10.92
N GLU A 105 3.81 -5.90 -12.00
CA GLU A 105 4.64 -6.64 -12.97
C GLU A 105 5.63 -5.72 -13.70
N MET A 106 5.19 -4.53 -14.13
CA MET A 106 6.09 -3.56 -14.78
C MET A 106 7.18 -3.01 -13.84
N ALA A 107 6.89 -2.89 -12.54
CA ALA A 107 7.85 -2.44 -11.54
C ALA A 107 8.82 -3.57 -11.16
N GLU A 108 8.33 -4.80 -10.98
CA GLU A 108 9.16 -5.96 -10.64
C GLU A 108 10.16 -6.30 -11.75
N GLU A 109 9.78 -6.21 -13.02
CA GLU A 109 10.71 -6.44 -14.14
C GLU A 109 11.81 -5.37 -14.27
N LYS A 110 11.58 -4.17 -13.71
CA LYS A 110 12.45 -2.99 -13.92
C LYS A 110 13.19 -2.52 -12.67
N ILE A 111 12.87 -3.04 -11.50
CA ILE A 111 13.50 -2.67 -10.24
C ILE A 111 14.61 -3.67 -9.92
N ALA A 112 15.82 -3.16 -9.68
CA ALA A 112 16.90 -3.94 -9.09
C ALA A 112 16.59 -4.23 -7.61
N ILE A 113 15.73 -5.22 -7.35
CA ILE A 113 15.21 -5.56 -6.00
C ILE A 113 16.35 -5.77 -5.01
N GLY A 114 17.44 -6.45 -5.42
CA GLY A 114 18.59 -6.68 -4.56
C GLY A 114 19.28 -5.38 -4.09
N MET A 115 19.40 -4.39 -4.97
CA MET A 115 19.94 -3.07 -4.60
C MET A 115 18.98 -2.31 -3.70
N ARG A 116 17.68 -2.33 -4.01
CA ARG A 116 16.64 -1.70 -3.17
C ARG A 116 16.67 -2.26 -1.75
N MET A 117 16.70 -3.58 -1.60
CA MET A 117 16.75 -4.22 -0.28
C MET A 117 18.05 -3.91 0.46
N SER A 118 19.19 -3.88 -0.24
CA SER A 118 20.47 -3.54 0.36
C SER A 118 20.48 -2.12 0.95
N VAL A 119 19.89 -1.14 0.25
CA VAL A 119 19.75 0.24 0.74
C VAL A 119 18.76 0.30 1.89
N ASN A 120 17.52 -0.17 1.68
CA ASN A 120 16.45 -0.07 2.68
C ASN A 120 16.83 -0.76 4.01
N CYS A 121 17.45 -1.95 3.95
CA CYS A 121 17.82 -2.70 5.15
C CYS A 121 19.03 -2.10 5.88
N ALA A 122 19.91 -1.38 5.18
CA ALA A 122 21.07 -0.72 5.78
C ALA A 122 20.74 0.66 6.35
N GLU A 123 19.91 1.44 5.65
CA GLU A 123 19.71 2.87 5.93
C GLU A 123 18.36 3.19 6.58
N ASP A 124 17.27 2.58 6.11
CA ASP A 124 15.90 2.99 6.49
C ASP A 124 15.34 2.16 7.64
N VAL A 125 15.33 0.83 7.48
CA VAL A 125 14.71 -0.09 8.46
C VAL A 125 15.29 0.04 9.86
N PRO A 126 16.61 0.20 10.07
CA PRO A 126 17.19 0.40 11.40
C PRO A 126 16.67 1.65 12.13
N ARG A 127 16.12 2.64 11.40
CA ARG A 127 15.59 3.88 11.97
C ARG A 127 14.12 3.78 12.40
N ILE A 128 13.44 2.68 12.08
CA ILE A 128 12.03 2.49 12.43
C ILE A 128 11.90 2.22 13.92
N THR A 129 11.47 3.24 14.67
CA THR A 129 11.24 3.12 16.12
C THR A 129 9.89 2.45 16.43
N PRO A 130 9.69 1.91 17.66
CA PRO A 130 8.40 1.42 18.11
C PRO A 130 7.28 2.46 18.00
N ALA A 131 7.57 3.73 18.32
CA ALA A 131 6.61 4.82 18.18
C ALA A 131 6.22 5.08 16.71
N MET A 132 7.15 4.93 15.76
CA MET A 132 6.83 5.04 14.33
C MET A 132 5.96 3.89 13.82
N ARG A 133 6.16 2.67 14.35
CA ARG A 133 5.29 1.51 14.08
C ARG A 133 3.88 1.74 14.62
N GLU A 134 3.77 2.11 15.89
CA GLU A 134 2.48 2.36 16.53
C GLU A 134 1.71 3.49 15.83
N ALA A 135 2.38 4.57 15.45
CA ALA A 135 1.77 5.64 14.66
C ALA A 135 1.34 5.16 13.26
N ALA A 136 2.11 4.28 12.62
CA ALA A 136 1.73 3.72 11.31
C ALA A 136 0.51 2.79 11.42
N ASP A 137 0.41 1.99 12.48
CA ASP A 137 -0.72 1.08 12.70
C ASP A 137 -2.01 1.82 13.03
N LYS A 138 -1.92 2.91 13.79
CA LYS A 138 -3.08 3.73 14.19
C LYS A 138 -3.61 4.62 13.09
N ILE A 139 -2.72 5.10 12.21
CA ILE A 139 -3.04 6.21 11.32
C ILE A 139 -3.08 5.73 9.87
N GLU A 140 -2.35 4.67 9.47
CA GLU A 140 -2.03 4.48 8.05
C GLU A 140 -1.89 3.03 7.56
N PRO A 141 -2.90 2.46 6.86
CA PRO A 141 -2.82 1.09 6.37
C PRO A 141 -1.65 0.86 5.39
N PHE A 142 -1.34 1.83 4.52
CA PHE A 142 -0.20 1.73 3.61
C PHE A 142 1.15 1.71 4.34
N ARG A 143 1.32 2.60 5.32
CA ARG A 143 2.60 2.76 6.01
C ARG A 143 2.89 1.56 6.89
N SER A 144 1.88 1.03 7.58
CA SER A 144 2.00 -0.19 8.39
C SER A 144 2.36 -1.40 7.51
N SER A 145 1.73 -1.56 6.34
CA SER A 145 2.05 -2.65 5.41
C SER A 145 3.50 -2.59 4.92
N PHE A 146 3.98 -1.43 4.46
CA PHE A 146 5.39 -1.29 4.04
C PHE A 146 6.39 -1.52 5.18
N ILE A 147 6.11 -0.98 6.39
CA ILE A 147 6.98 -1.19 7.54
C ILE A 147 7.07 -2.68 7.88
N ARG A 148 5.94 -3.40 7.86
CA ARG A 148 5.91 -4.84 8.11
C ARG A 148 6.71 -5.59 7.05
N GLU A 149 6.40 -5.38 5.77
CA GLU A 149 7.04 -6.06 4.65
C GLU A 149 8.57 -5.90 4.68
N PHE A 150 9.07 -4.65 4.77
CA PHE A 150 10.50 -4.40 4.83
C PHE A 150 11.14 -4.88 6.13
N SER A 151 10.48 -4.73 7.27
CA SER A 151 11.06 -5.21 8.54
C SER A 151 11.28 -6.72 8.51
N THR A 152 10.27 -7.49 8.07
CA THR A 152 10.37 -8.94 7.95
C THR A 152 11.45 -9.36 6.94
N ALA A 153 11.50 -8.74 5.76
CA ALA A 153 12.54 -9.05 4.77
C ALA A 153 13.95 -8.74 5.30
N CYS A 154 14.12 -7.61 5.98
CA CYS A 154 15.40 -7.19 6.54
C CYS A 154 15.83 -7.97 7.78
N GLU A 155 15.02 -8.86 8.36
CA GLU A 155 15.48 -9.79 9.40
C GLU A 155 16.51 -10.79 8.85
N VAL A 156 16.33 -11.21 7.59
CA VAL A 156 17.15 -12.23 6.93
C VAL A 156 18.09 -11.67 5.86
N TRP A 157 17.87 -10.42 5.41
CA TRP A 157 18.70 -9.80 4.38
C TRP A 157 20.08 -9.34 4.93
N PRO A 158 21.19 -9.51 4.17
CA PRO A 158 22.49 -8.97 4.55
C PRO A 158 22.48 -7.45 4.73
N LYS A 159 22.98 -6.95 5.87
CA LYS A 159 22.96 -5.52 6.21
C LYS A 159 24.32 -4.88 5.98
N GLY A 160 24.35 -3.79 5.22
CA GLY A 160 25.51 -2.91 5.13
C GLY A 160 25.72 -2.10 6.40
N LYS A 161 26.95 -1.64 6.63
CA LYS A 161 27.25 -0.63 7.67
C LYS A 161 27.13 0.76 7.06
N VAL A 162 26.33 1.60 7.69
CA VAL A 162 26.17 3.01 7.31
C VAL A 162 26.88 3.86 8.35
N ALA A 163 27.70 4.81 7.90
CA ALA A 163 28.39 5.73 8.78
C ALA A 163 27.36 6.60 9.53
N ALA A 164 27.60 6.90 10.81
CA ALA A 164 26.64 7.62 11.63
C ALA A 164 26.36 9.04 11.08
N GLU A 165 27.34 9.63 10.39
CA GLU A 165 27.30 10.95 9.76
C GLU A 165 26.35 11.00 8.56
N PHE A 166 26.00 9.86 7.96
CA PHE A 166 25.04 9.78 6.87
C PHE A 166 23.63 10.19 7.32
N PHE A 167 23.29 9.93 8.58
CA PHE A 167 21.99 10.29 9.11
C PHE A 167 22.01 11.75 9.56
N PRO A 168 21.21 12.65 8.93
CA PRO A 168 21.17 14.03 9.35
C PRO A 168 20.73 14.10 10.81
N ARG A 169 21.49 14.83 11.64
CA ARG A 169 21.02 15.22 12.97
C ARG A 169 19.69 15.96 12.79
N PRO A 170 18.69 15.72 13.65
CA PRO A 170 17.40 16.40 13.52
C PRO A 170 17.65 17.90 13.37
N TRP A 171 17.03 18.50 12.36
CA TRP A 171 17.19 19.89 11.91
C TRP A 171 16.78 20.95 12.97
N PHE A 172 16.69 20.57 14.24
CA PHE A 172 16.25 21.35 15.39
C PHE A 172 17.40 21.86 16.28
N ARG A 173 18.53 22.28 15.69
CA ARG A 173 19.54 23.10 16.39
C ARG A 173 20.04 24.28 15.55
N ILE A 174 19.15 24.93 14.82
CA ILE A 174 19.37 26.31 14.36
C ILE A 174 18.50 27.21 15.25
N ASN A 175 18.93 27.38 16.51
CA ASN A 175 18.52 28.45 17.44
C ASN A 175 19.27 28.29 18.77
N GLN A 176 20.60 28.28 18.68
CA GLN A 176 21.46 28.76 19.77
C GLN A 176 22.34 29.85 19.17
N CYS A 177 21.74 31.04 19.02
CA CYS A 177 22.45 32.26 19.34
C CYS A 177 22.46 32.39 20.87
#